data_AF-I7G763-F1
#
_entry.id   AF-I7G763-F1
#
_cell.length_a   1.000
_cell.length_b   1.000
_cell.length_c   1.000
_cell.angle_alpha   90.00
_cell.angle_beta   90.00
_cell.angle_gamma   90.00
#
_symmetry.space_group_name_H-M   'P 1'
#
loop_
_entity.id
_entity.type
_entity.pdbx_description
1 polymer ?
#
loop_
_entity_poly.entity_id
_entity_poly.type
_entity_poly.pdbx_seq_one_letter_code
_entity_poly.pdbx_strand_id
1 'polypeptide(L)'
;MGHLDVAGREHRMTGPYGRPTAAELVAAVAEFLDTDVRAATKNAGASAGAVNFHARVAANALRMVERELLAGDPADELEAVHRLGFDDEAALATAIRAGDLDDRPDEVTACLRALVKRRLDVAHPGYDTP
;
A
#
# COMPACT_ATOMS: atom_id res chain seq x y z
N MET A 1 5.53 10.26 46.23
CA MET A 1 5.04 8.99 45.68
C MET A 1 4.35 9.36 44.36
N GLY A 2 5.10 9.72 43.31
CA GLY A 2 5.86 8.81 42.45
C GLY A 2 4.87 8.24 41.42
N HIS A 3 4.58 8.99 40.34
CA HIS A 3 5.19 8.87 39.00
C HIS A 3 4.96 7.50 38.34
N LEU A 4 4.15 7.53 37.28
CA LEU A 4 4.24 6.84 35.99
C LEU A 4 2.90 7.14 35.28
N ASP A 5 2.77 8.29 34.62
CA ASP A 5 3.26 8.52 33.25
C ASP A 5 2.67 7.51 32.27
N VAL A 6 1.52 7.86 31.70
CA VAL A 6 1.04 7.30 30.43
C VAL A 6 1.19 8.40 29.38
N ALA A 7 2.44 8.77 29.12
CA ALA A 7 2.83 9.26 27.82
C ALA A 7 2.53 8.18 26.77
N GLY A 8 1.91 8.57 25.65
CA GLY A 8 1.94 7.76 24.44
C GLY A 8 0.66 7.67 23.63
N ARG A 9 0.13 8.81 23.18
CA ARG A 9 -0.09 9.07 21.74
C ARG A 9 -0.68 10.46 21.54
N GLU A 10 0.20 11.45 21.63
CA GLU A 10 0.02 12.65 20.83
C GLU A 10 0.32 12.26 19.38
N HIS A 11 -0.69 11.79 18.62
CA HIS A 11 -0.58 11.73 17.17
C HIS A 11 -0.82 13.14 16.62
N ARG A 12 0.11 14.04 16.93
CA ARG A 12 0.23 15.32 16.24
C ARG A 12 0.77 14.97 14.86
N MET A 13 -0.03 15.17 13.81
CA MET A 13 0.41 15.72 12.53
C MET A 13 -0.79 16.04 11.62
N THR A 14 -1.64 16.95 12.10
CA THR A 14 -2.52 17.73 11.23
C THR A 14 -1.70 18.33 10.09
N GLY A 15 -2.09 18.09 8.84
CA GLY A 15 -1.51 18.81 7.70
C GLY A 15 -1.62 20.33 7.88
N PRO A 16 -0.90 21.14 7.07
CA PRO A 16 -0.71 22.59 7.27
C PRO A 16 -1.98 23.45 7.43
N TYR A 17 -3.19 22.88 7.27
CA TYR A 17 -4.47 23.54 7.42
C TYR A 17 -5.46 22.85 8.39
N GLY A 18 -5.02 21.90 9.22
CA GLY A 18 -5.92 21.22 10.18
C GLY A 18 -6.91 20.25 9.54
N ARG A 19 -6.76 19.93 8.26
CA ARG A 19 -7.55 18.91 7.55
C ARG A 19 -6.82 17.56 7.56
N PRO A 20 -7.58 16.45 7.65
CA PRO A 20 -7.01 15.11 7.51
C PRO A 20 -6.38 14.95 6.12
N THR A 21 -5.29 14.19 6.09
CA THR A 21 -4.61 13.74 4.86
C THR A 21 -5.50 12.78 4.07
N ALA A 22 -5.18 12.55 2.80
CA ALA A 22 -5.89 11.57 1.98
C ALA A 22 -5.81 10.16 2.60
N ALA A 23 -4.65 9.77 3.13
CA ALA A 23 -4.48 8.48 3.80
C ALA A 23 -5.39 8.35 5.03
N GLU A 24 -5.45 9.38 5.89
CA GLU A 24 -6.33 9.38 7.06
C GLU A 24 -7.82 9.30 6.69
N LEU A 25 -8.24 9.98 5.62
CA LEU A 25 -9.62 9.88 5.13
C LEU A 25 -9.93 8.47 4.62
N VAL A 26 -9.02 7.86 3.86
CA VAL A 26 -9.17 6.50 3.33
C VAL A 26 -9.23 5.48 4.48
N ALA A 27 -8.37 5.64 5.49
CA ALA A 27 -8.35 4.79 6.69
C ALA A 27 -9.68 4.86 7.45
N ALA A 28 -10.20 6.07 7.67
CA ALA A 28 -11.48 6.28 8.36
C ALA A 28 -12.65 5.63 7.62
N VAL A 29 -12.69 5.70 6.28
CA VAL A 29 -13.74 5.04 5.49
C VAL A 29 -13.58 3.52 5.55
N ALA A 30 -12.36 3.00 5.47
CA ALA A 30 -12.11 1.56 5.58
C ALA A 30 -12.57 1.02 6.94
N GLU A 31 -12.32 1.75 8.03
CA GLU A 31 -12.78 1.41 9.38
C GLU A 31 -14.31 1.40 9.47
N PHE A 32 -14.98 2.45 9.01
CA PHE A 32 -16.44 2.54 8.98
C PHE A 32 -17.09 1.37 8.21
N LEU A 33 -16.50 1.00 7.06
CA LEU A 33 -16.97 -0.15 6.28
C LEU A 33 -16.81 -1.46 7.05
N ASP A 34 -15.69 -1.66 7.74
CA ASP A 34 -15.39 -2.93 8.43
C ASP A 34 -16.15 -3.10 9.76
N THR A 35 -16.56 -1.98 10.35
CA THR A 35 -17.24 -1.89 11.65
C THR A 35 -18.74 -1.61 11.46
N ASP A 36 -19.13 -0.35 11.34
CA ASP A 36 -20.52 0.11 11.33
C ASP A 36 -21.35 -0.52 10.20
N VAL A 37 -20.85 -0.49 8.96
CA VAL A 37 -21.61 -1.01 7.80
C VAL A 37 -21.80 -2.52 7.91
N ARG A 38 -20.76 -3.24 8.32
CA ARG A 38 -20.86 -4.69 8.52
C ARG A 38 -21.74 -5.06 9.71
N ALA A 39 -21.75 -4.28 10.79
CA ALA A 39 -22.67 -4.48 11.91
C ALA A 39 -24.13 -4.22 11.49
N ALA A 40 -24.39 -3.11 10.82
CA ALA A 40 -25.73 -2.70 10.39
C ALA A 40 -26.35 -3.67 9.37
N THR A 41 -25.53 -4.30 8.53
CA THR A 41 -26.02 -5.16 7.44
C THR A 41 -26.13 -6.63 7.82
N LYS A 42 -25.59 -7.05 8.98
CA LYS A 42 -25.51 -8.47 9.39
C LYS A 42 -26.88 -9.18 9.43
N ASN A 43 -27.95 -8.46 9.74
CA ASN A 43 -29.31 -8.99 9.87
C ASN A 43 -30.30 -8.38 8.86
N ALA A 44 -29.82 -7.73 7.80
CA ALA A 44 -30.63 -6.94 6.86
C ALA A 44 -31.43 -7.78 5.82
N GLY A 45 -31.83 -9.00 6.17
CA GLY A 45 -32.62 -9.88 5.31
C GLY A 45 -31.80 -10.58 4.21
N ALA A 46 -32.46 -11.03 3.14
CA ALA A 46 -31.90 -11.95 2.14
C ALA A 46 -30.61 -11.45 1.44
N SER A 47 -30.38 -10.15 1.37
CA SER A 47 -29.20 -9.54 0.73
C SER A 47 -28.06 -9.20 1.71
N ALA A 48 -28.26 -9.42 3.02
CA ALA A 48 -27.30 -9.10 4.08
C ALA A 48 -25.89 -9.65 3.80
N GLY A 49 -25.80 -10.92 3.40
CA GLY A 49 -24.51 -11.58 3.14
C GLY A 49 -23.72 -10.95 2.00
N ALA A 50 -24.37 -10.60 0.89
CA ALA A 50 -23.72 -9.97 -0.26
C ALA A 50 -23.20 -8.57 0.08
N VAL A 51 -24.00 -7.77 0.79
CA VAL A 51 -23.58 -6.42 1.21
C VAL A 51 -22.41 -6.48 2.20
N ASN A 52 -22.45 -7.42 3.17
CA ASN A 52 -21.35 -7.60 4.13
C ASN A 52 -20.06 -8.03 3.43
N PHE A 53 -20.15 -8.89 2.41
CA PHE A 53 -19.02 -9.29 1.59
C PHE A 53 -18.43 -8.09 0.83
N HIS A 54 -19.25 -7.30 0.15
CA HIS A 54 -18.78 -6.12 -0.58
C HIS A 54 -18.18 -5.06 0.34
N ALA A 55 -18.72 -4.85 1.54
CA ALA A 55 -18.13 -3.95 2.53
C ALA A 55 -16.70 -4.38 2.92
N ARG A 56 -16.48 -5.69 3.10
CA ARG A 56 -15.13 -6.24 3.38
C ARG A 56 -14.19 -6.07 2.19
N VAL A 57 -14.67 -6.30 0.96
CA VAL A 57 -13.87 -6.11 -0.26
C VAL A 57 -13.45 -4.65 -0.40
N ALA A 58 -14.40 -3.71 -0.24
CA ALA A 58 -14.15 -2.29 -0.31
C ALA A 58 -13.18 -1.82 0.79
N ALA A 59 -13.33 -2.29 2.03
CA ALA A 59 -12.40 -1.97 3.12
C ALA A 59 -10.97 -2.45 2.80
N ASN A 60 -10.81 -3.66 2.24
CA ASN A 60 -9.51 -4.16 1.84
C ASN A 60 -8.88 -3.36 0.69
N ALA A 61 -9.67 -2.97 -0.31
CA ALA A 61 -9.21 -2.12 -1.40
C ALA A 61 -8.77 -0.74 -0.88
N LEU A 62 -9.53 -0.14 0.03
CA LEU A 62 -9.15 1.14 0.65
C LEU A 62 -7.87 1.01 1.47
N ARG A 63 -7.66 -0.09 2.20
CA ARG A 63 -6.39 -0.33 2.90
C ARG A 63 -5.20 -0.48 1.94
N MET A 64 -5.42 -0.99 0.72
CA MET A 64 -4.37 -0.98 -0.32
C MET A 64 -4.05 0.46 -0.74
N VAL A 65 -5.06 1.27 -1.03
CA VAL A 65 -4.91 2.69 -1.38
C VAL A 65 -4.25 3.49 -0.24
N GLU A 66 -4.61 3.21 1.02
CA GLU A 66 -3.96 3.81 2.18
C GLU A 66 -2.45 3.52 2.19
N ARG A 67 -2.05 2.27 1.94
CA ARG A 67 -0.64 1.91 1.84
C ARG A 67 0.06 2.57 0.66
N GLU A 68 -0.61 2.73 -0.48
CA GLU A 68 -0.09 3.50 -1.62
C GLU A 68 0.14 4.97 -1.25
N LEU A 69 -0.80 5.59 -0.52
CA LEU A 69 -0.70 6.99 -0.09
C LEU A 69 0.36 7.21 1.01
N LEU A 70 0.68 6.18 1.79
CA LEU A 70 1.70 6.21 2.82
C LEU A 70 3.08 5.80 2.30
N ALA A 71 3.15 5.00 1.23
CA ALA A 71 4.37 4.79 0.48
C ALA A 71 4.81 6.14 -0.09
N GLY A 72 6.05 6.55 0.17
CA GLY A 72 6.58 7.88 -0.12
C GLY A 72 6.68 8.23 -1.62
N ASP A 73 7.55 9.19 -1.94
CA ASP A 73 7.67 9.74 -3.30
C ASP A 73 8.02 8.66 -4.35
N PRO A 74 7.31 8.56 -5.49
CA PRO A 74 7.61 7.63 -6.59
C PRO A 74 9.04 7.74 -7.13
N ALA A 75 9.78 8.82 -6.82
CA ALA A 75 11.21 8.90 -7.08
C ALA A 75 12.01 7.72 -6.47
N ASP A 76 11.64 7.24 -5.28
CA ASP A 76 12.29 6.08 -4.64
C ASP A 76 11.94 4.75 -5.33
N GLU A 77 10.86 4.72 -6.12
CA GLU A 77 10.33 3.51 -6.75
C GLU A 77 11.17 3.07 -7.95
N LEU A 78 11.72 4.03 -8.70
CA LEU A 78 12.55 3.79 -9.88
C LEU A 78 14.04 3.72 -9.61
N GLU A 79 14.50 3.90 -8.37
CA GLU A 79 15.93 3.80 -7.99
C GLU A 79 16.62 2.52 -8.48
N ALA A 80 15.91 1.38 -8.49
CA ALA A 80 16.47 0.14 -9.03
C ALA A 80 16.62 0.16 -10.56
N VAL A 81 15.67 0.81 -11.25
CA VAL A 81 15.65 0.99 -12.72
C VAL A 81 16.71 1.99 -13.14
N HIS A 82 16.85 3.10 -12.41
CA HIS A 82 17.86 4.12 -12.62
C HIS A 82 19.27 3.57 -12.42
N ARG A 83 19.48 2.70 -11.42
CA ARG A 83 20.78 2.00 -11.24
C ARG A 83 21.16 1.07 -12.39
N LEU A 84 20.18 0.55 -13.13
CA LEU A 84 20.41 -0.21 -14.36
C LEU A 84 20.63 0.68 -15.60
N GLY A 85 20.48 2.00 -15.45
CA GLY A 85 20.70 2.97 -16.54
C GLY A 85 19.47 3.26 -17.39
N PHE A 86 18.27 2.99 -16.89
CA PHE A 86 17.01 3.27 -17.59
C PHE A 86 16.21 4.34 -16.84
N ASP A 87 15.49 5.20 -17.57
CA ASP A 87 14.67 6.25 -16.96
C ASP A 87 13.33 5.71 -16.42
N ASP A 88 12.81 4.65 -17.05
CA ASP A 88 11.55 4.02 -16.72
C ASP A 88 11.53 2.51 -17.01
N GLU A 89 10.49 1.82 -16.53
CA GLU A 89 10.30 0.39 -16.73
C GLU A 89 9.99 0.00 -18.18
N ALA A 90 9.48 0.93 -19.00
CA ALA A 90 9.18 0.65 -20.41
C ALA A 90 10.47 0.55 -21.23
N ALA A 91 11.44 1.42 -20.96
CA ALA A 91 12.78 1.38 -21.51
C ALA A 91 13.51 0.10 -21.06
N LEU A 92 13.47 -0.22 -19.77
CA LEU A 92 14.04 -1.48 -19.24
C LEU A 92 13.41 -2.71 -19.91
N ALA A 93 12.09 -2.77 -20.02
CA ALA A 93 11.39 -3.90 -20.65
C ALA A 93 11.73 -4.03 -22.15
N THR A 94 12.03 -2.92 -22.82
CA THR A 94 12.45 -2.93 -24.23
C THR A 94 13.86 -3.51 -24.38
N ALA A 95 14.81 -3.11 -23.53
CA ALA A 95 16.17 -3.65 -23.52
C ALA A 95 16.20 -5.16 -23.17
N ILE A 96 15.40 -5.58 -22.18
CA ILE A 96 15.27 -7.02 -21.84
C ILE A 96 14.78 -7.82 -23.06
N ARG A 97 13.76 -7.32 -23.77
CA ARG A 97 13.24 -8.02 -24.97
C ARG A 97 14.23 -8.02 -26.13
N ALA A 98 15.10 -7.03 -26.22
CA ALA A 98 16.14 -6.94 -27.24
C ALA A 98 17.34 -7.88 -26.95
N GLY A 99 17.47 -8.39 -25.72
CA GLY A 99 18.63 -9.17 -25.27
C GLY A 99 19.82 -8.30 -24.86
N ASP A 100 19.64 -6.98 -24.74
CA ASP A 100 20.70 -6.01 -24.45
C ASP A 100 21.28 -6.14 -23.02
N LEU A 101 20.65 -6.96 -22.18
CA LEU A 101 21.01 -7.18 -20.77
C LEU A 101 21.37 -8.64 -20.45
N ASP A 102 21.51 -9.49 -21.47
CA ASP A 102 21.78 -10.92 -21.31
C ASP A 102 23.17 -11.21 -20.71
N ASP A 103 24.08 -10.23 -20.74
CA ASP A 103 25.40 -10.27 -20.12
C ASP A 103 25.38 -9.96 -18.60
N ARG A 104 24.25 -9.47 -18.07
CA ARG A 104 24.07 -9.06 -16.65
C ARG A 104 22.75 -9.57 -16.03
N PRO A 105 22.42 -10.87 -16.12
CA PRO A 105 21.14 -11.41 -15.67
C PRO A 105 20.90 -11.26 -14.16
N ASP A 106 21.96 -11.27 -13.35
CA ASP A 106 21.86 -11.11 -11.89
C ASP A 106 21.44 -9.69 -11.51
N GLU A 107 21.96 -8.68 -12.20
CA GLU A 107 21.60 -7.27 -11.97
C GLU A 107 20.15 -7.00 -12.36
N VAL A 108 19.71 -7.54 -13.49
CA VAL A 108 18.32 -7.49 -13.94
C VAL A 108 17.40 -8.17 -12.92
N THR A 109 17.75 -9.37 -12.46
CA THR A 109 16.96 -10.12 -11.48
C THR A 109 16.85 -9.37 -10.15
N ALA A 110 17.94 -8.75 -9.68
CA ALA A 110 17.93 -7.95 -8.47
C ALA A 110 17.02 -6.72 -8.60
N CYS A 111 17.04 -6.03 -9.73
CA CYS A 111 16.13 -4.91 -10.00
C CYS A 111 14.67 -5.35 -10.01
N LEU A 112 14.33 -6.40 -10.78
CA LEU A 112 12.96 -6.90 -10.86
C LEU A 112 12.44 -7.35 -9.48
N ARG A 113 13.29 -8.00 -8.67
CA ARG A 113 12.93 -8.39 -7.30
C ARG A 113 12.64 -7.18 -6.42
N ALA A 114 13.43 -6.11 -6.54
CA ALA A 114 13.19 -4.88 -5.78
C ALA A 114 11.85 -4.22 -6.17
N LEU A 115 11.55 -4.14 -7.47
CA LEU A 115 10.27 -3.60 -7.96
C LEU A 115 9.08 -4.44 -7.47
N VAL A 116 9.17 -5.77 -7.60
CA VAL A 116 8.11 -6.69 -7.16
C VAL A 116 7.92 -6.64 -5.65
N LYS A 117 9.01 -6.60 -4.86
CA LYS A 117 8.92 -6.50 -3.40
C LYS A 117 8.14 -5.25 -2.97
N ARG A 118 8.47 -4.08 -3.52
CA ARG A 118 7.75 -2.83 -3.22
C ARG A 118 6.26 -2.93 -3.55
N ARG A 119 5.91 -3.49 -4.72
CA ARG A 119 4.50 -3.72 -5.10
C ARG A 119 3.80 -4.70 -4.16
N LEU A 120 4.48 -5.73 -3.69
CA LEU A 120 3.93 -6.68 -2.73
C LEU A 120 3.75 -6.05 -1.34
N ASP A 121 4.69 -5.23 -0.88
CA ASP A 121 4.56 -4.51 0.40
C ASP A 121 3.30 -3.62 0.41
N VAL A 122 2.88 -3.13 -0.75
CA VAL A 122 1.63 -2.38 -0.92
C VAL A 122 0.42 -3.30 -1.11
N ALA A 123 0.46 -4.23 -2.07
CA ALA A 123 -0.71 -5.01 -2.45
C ALA A 123 -1.02 -6.15 -1.46
N HIS A 124 0.02 -6.82 -0.95
CA HIS A 124 -0.07 -7.99 -0.09
C HIS A 124 1.10 -8.06 0.92
N PRO A 125 1.07 -7.21 1.96
CA PRO A 125 2.13 -7.20 2.97
C PRO A 125 2.37 -8.60 3.56
N GLY A 126 3.63 -9.03 3.64
CA GLY A 126 4.02 -10.33 4.20
C GLY A 126 3.97 -11.50 3.22
N TYR A 127 3.63 -11.29 1.94
CA TYR A 127 3.66 -12.36 0.92
C TYR A 127 5.02 -13.04 0.76
N ASP A 128 6.10 -12.28 0.96
CA ASP A 128 7.48 -12.73 0.82
C ASP A 128 8.06 -13.30 2.13
N THR A 129 7.25 -13.40 3.19
CA THR A 129 7.64 -13.98 4.48
C THR A 129 7.14 -15.43 4.57
N PRO A 130 8.01 -16.44 4.79
CA PRO A 130 7.64 -17.87 4.86
C PRO A 130 6.72 -18.26 6.02
#